data_AF-A0A7C2N876-F1
#
_entry.id   AF-A0A7C2N876-F1
#
_cell.length_a   1.000
_cell.length_b   1.000
_cell.length_c   1.000
_cell.angle_alpha   90.00
_cell.angle_beta   90.00
_cell.angle_gamma   90.00
#
_symmetry.space_group_name_H-M   'P 1'
#
loop_
_entity.id
_entity.type
_entity.pdbx_description
1 polymer ?
#
loop_
_entity_poly.entity_id
_entity_poly.type
_entity_poly.pdbx_seq_one_letter_code
_entity_poly.pdbx_strand_id
1 'polypeptide(L)'
;YNVRLEPGVQTPDETLACGSGSCRDSAWLLVQLMRRLGFAARFVSGYLVQPVEDLLPIDGLPGPKADFTDLHAWTEVYVPGAGWIGLDPTSGLLASEGHIPLACTARTGDASPIVGGSDKCEVEFEFLNEITRIFETPRVTKPYSDTQWASMNALGEYVEARMKAADLRLTQGGEPTFVGFDNVDAPEWNVDALGEHKRERAEDLLRRFQSRFAPSGAMLHTAQGKWYPGEPLPRWALGVFWRKDGLPVWKNQALFAEPLRDYGHTLDNVRRFGRALCAHLDLDARFLNTAYEDGLHLLSEEARLPIDWKAEGVDPRDALARRALFARISEGLDTPSGFVLPLAFDEVGQRWYSAPWATRTGRLTLTPGDSPIGLRLPLASLPWVAEGMRDEAQARDPFAPHEPLRNYQLAASGLDIALHGEVAARYSSNLGDEDAHPEVHAQQAALHWVKVPHTALALEERGGVLHVFLPPFNALEHYLQLLAAIEQTAQALEMPLVLEGYAPPHDARMEKLLVTPDPGVIEVNVHPAANWDEMTHITTVLYEEARAARLDTQKFMLDGRHTGTGGGNHVVLGGPTPADSPFLRRPDLLK
;
A
#
# COMPACT_ATOMS: atom_id res chain seq x y z
N TYR A 1 -5.18 -20.65 -33.47
CA TYR A 1 -5.64 -22.05 -33.23
C TYR A 1 -7.10 -22.13 -33.61
N ASN A 2 -7.51 -23.18 -34.35
CA ASN A 2 -8.91 -23.44 -34.73
C ASN A 2 -9.21 -24.94 -34.60
N VAL A 3 -10.44 -25.29 -34.22
CA VAL A 3 -10.92 -26.69 -34.25
C VAL A 3 -11.12 -27.12 -35.69
N ARG A 4 -10.51 -28.25 -36.08
CA ARG A 4 -10.57 -28.79 -37.45
C ARG A 4 -11.21 -30.16 -37.47
N LEU A 5 -12.29 -30.28 -38.21
CA LEU A 5 -13.02 -31.55 -38.42
C LEU A 5 -12.50 -32.32 -39.63
N GLU A 6 -11.72 -31.70 -40.51
CA GLU A 6 -11.16 -32.39 -41.67
C GLU A 6 -10.22 -33.51 -41.21
N PRO A 7 -10.14 -34.65 -41.92
CA PRO A 7 -9.19 -35.69 -41.60
C PRO A 7 -7.75 -35.27 -41.91
N GLY A 8 -6.78 -35.86 -41.19
CA GLY A 8 -5.36 -35.68 -41.44
C GLY A 8 -4.73 -34.45 -40.80
N VAL A 9 -3.40 -34.38 -40.89
CA VAL A 9 -2.56 -33.32 -40.32
C VAL A 9 -2.01 -32.48 -41.47
N GLN A 10 -2.07 -31.14 -41.35
CA GLN A 10 -1.43 -30.23 -42.30
C GLN A 10 0.06 -30.50 -42.39
N THR A 11 0.62 -30.29 -43.58
CA THR A 11 2.07 -30.21 -43.74
C THR A 11 2.59 -28.94 -43.07
N PRO A 12 3.87 -28.93 -42.60
CA PRO A 12 4.48 -27.73 -42.03
C PRO A 12 4.36 -26.48 -42.91
N ASP A 13 4.54 -26.63 -44.23
CA ASP A 13 4.44 -25.53 -45.20
C ASP A 13 3.01 -24.97 -45.26
N GLU A 14 1.98 -25.83 -45.20
CA GLU A 14 0.57 -25.40 -45.14
C GLU A 14 0.27 -24.64 -43.85
N THR A 15 0.69 -25.18 -42.69
CA THR A 15 0.47 -24.53 -41.39
C THR A 15 1.14 -23.15 -41.32
N LEU A 16 2.35 -23.02 -41.87
CA LEU A 16 3.06 -21.73 -41.94
C LEU A 16 2.39 -20.75 -42.93
N ALA A 17 1.96 -21.23 -44.09
CA ALA A 17 1.35 -20.39 -45.12
C ALA A 17 -0.01 -19.83 -44.68
N CYS A 18 -0.83 -20.62 -43.99
CA CYS A 18 -2.16 -20.20 -43.56
C CYS A 18 -2.18 -19.57 -42.15
N GLY A 19 -1.10 -19.70 -41.38
CA GLY A 19 -0.98 -19.14 -40.03
C GLY A 19 -2.02 -19.67 -39.04
N SER A 20 -2.65 -20.81 -39.33
CA SER A 20 -3.73 -21.39 -38.53
C SER A 20 -3.76 -22.91 -38.61
N GLY A 21 -4.27 -23.57 -37.58
CA GLY A 21 -4.33 -25.03 -37.51
C GLY A 21 -4.93 -25.50 -36.19
N SER A 22 -5.16 -26.81 -36.08
CA SER A 22 -5.51 -27.47 -34.83
C SER A 22 -4.28 -27.96 -34.08
N CYS A 23 -4.46 -28.56 -32.90
CA CYS A 23 -3.35 -28.98 -32.03
C CYS A 23 -2.37 -29.93 -32.74
N ARG A 24 -2.88 -30.88 -33.54
CA ARG A 24 -2.08 -31.82 -34.32
C ARG A 24 -1.23 -31.14 -35.40
N ASP A 25 -1.71 -30.05 -36.01
CA ASP A 25 -0.98 -29.33 -37.05
C ASP A 25 0.21 -28.58 -36.44
N SER A 26 -0.05 -27.82 -35.36
CA SER A 26 0.98 -27.10 -34.62
C SER A 26 2.02 -28.04 -34.01
N ALA A 27 1.58 -29.17 -33.43
CA ALA A 27 2.47 -30.21 -32.91
C ALA A 27 3.36 -30.78 -34.01
N TRP A 28 2.80 -31.12 -35.18
CA TRP A 28 3.60 -31.67 -36.27
C TRP A 28 4.59 -30.66 -36.85
N LEU A 29 4.19 -29.39 -36.98
CA LEU A 29 5.08 -28.30 -37.35
C LEU A 29 6.27 -28.21 -36.38
N LEU A 30 6.00 -28.21 -35.07
CA LEU A 30 7.04 -28.11 -34.05
C LEU A 30 7.98 -29.33 -34.04
N VAL A 31 7.46 -30.56 -34.21
CA VAL A 31 8.29 -31.77 -34.40
C VAL A 31 9.28 -31.58 -35.54
N GLN A 32 8.81 -31.08 -36.69
CA GLN A 32 9.63 -30.92 -37.87
C GLN A 32 10.65 -29.79 -37.72
N LEU A 33 10.29 -28.69 -37.04
CA LEU A 33 11.23 -27.62 -36.69
C LEU A 33 12.35 -28.12 -35.78
N MET A 34 12.01 -28.86 -34.71
CA MET A 34 13.00 -29.41 -33.78
C MET A 34 13.96 -30.39 -34.46
N ARG A 35 13.45 -31.22 -35.37
CA ARG A 35 14.29 -32.11 -36.21
C ARG A 35 15.24 -31.34 -37.11
N ARG A 36 14.81 -30.21 -37.68
CA ARG A 36 15.67 -29.35 -38.51
C ARG A 36 16.77 -28.66 -37.69
N LEU A 37 16.50 -28.42 -36.40
CA LEU A 37 17.48 -27.91 -35.44
C LEU A 37 18.42 -29.00 -34.89
N GLY A 38 18.28 -30.25 -35.34
CA GLY A 38 19.15 -31.37 -34.95
C GLY A 38 18.69 -32.12 -33.71
N PHE A 39 17.50 -31.83 -33.17
CA PHE A 39 16.94 -32.57 -32.04
C PHE A 39 16.13 -33.79 -32.50
N ALA A 40 16.18 -34.87 -31.72
CA ALA A 40 15.23 -35.96 -31.89
C ALA A 40 13.87 -35.52 -31.33
N ALA A 41 12.86 -35.43 -32.18
CA ALA A 41 11.50 -35.07 -31.79
C ALA A 41 10.47 -36.09 -32.29
N ARG A 42 9.39 -36.29 -31.54
CA ARG A 42 8.29 -37.21 -31.86
C ARG A 42 6.93 -36.55 -31.65
N PHE A 43 5.95 -36.98 -32.43
CA PHE A 43 4.57 -36.57 -32.34
C PHE A 43 3.88 -37.39 -31.25
N VAL A 44 3.10 -36.75 -30.38
CA VAL A 44 2.35 -37.43 -29.33
C VAL A 44 0.88 -37.12 -29.50
N SER A 45 0.05 -38.17 -29.47
CA SER A 45 -1.41 -38.08 -29.43
C SER A 45 -1.88 -38.69 -28.12
N GLY A 46 -2.82 -38.03 -27.46
CA GLY A 46 -3.29 -38.45 -26.15
C GLY A 46 -4.50 -37.67 -25.67
N TYR A 47 -4.70 -37.65 -24.36
CA TYR A 47 -5.73 -36.85 -23.72
C TYR A 47 -5.08 -35.66 -23.03
N LEU A 48 -5.76 -34.51 -23.09
CA LEU A 48 -5.45 -33.36 -22.28
C LEU A 48 -6.57 -33.21 -21.25
N VAL A 49 -6.22 -33.32 -19.97
CA VAL A 49 -7.07 -33.04 -18.82
C VAL A 49 -6.70 -31.64 -18.32
N GLN A 50 -7.66 -30.72 -18.34
CA GLN A 50 -7.48 -29.40 -17.76
C GLN A 50 -8.52 -29.18 -16.66
N PRO A 51 -8.09 -29.22 -15.39
CA PRO A 51 -8.97 -28.87 -14.29
C PRO A 51 -9.27 -27.37 -14.30
N VAL A 52 -10.44 -27.00 -13.77
CA VAL A 52 -10.72 -25.60 -13.42
C VAL A 52 -9.75 -25.15 -12.34
N GLU A 53 -9.15 -23.99 -12.58
CA GLU A 53 -8.32 -23.28 -11.61
C GLU A 53 -9.18 -22.73 -10.48
N ASP A 54 -8.71 -22.80 -9.24
CA ASP A 54 -9.49 -22.31 -8.09
C ASP A 54 -9.71 -20.80 -8.10
N LEU A 55 -8.70 -20.09 -8.59
CA LEU A 55 -8.66 -18.64 -8.65
C LEU A 55 -8.35 -18.26 -10.09
N LEU A 56 -9.03 -17.22 -10.55
CA LEU A 56 -8.72 -16.62 -11.83
C LEU A 56 -7.28 -16.09 -11.82
N PRO A 57 -6.54 -16.26 -12.93
CA PRO A 57 -5.20 -15.71 -13.03
C PRO A 57 -5.27 -14.19 -13.02
N ILE A 58 -4.27 -13.55 -12.39
CA ILE A 58 -4.16 -12.08 -12.34
C ILE A 58 -3.86 -11.55 -13.75
N ASP A 59 -3.00 -12.26 -14.49
CA ASP A 59 -2.61 -11.96 -15.86
C ASP A 59 -2.97 -13.12 -16.80
N GLY A 60 -3.39 -12.81 -18.04
CA GLY A 60 -3.67 -13.81 -19.06
C GLY A 60 -5.15 -14.16 -19.21
N LEU A 61 -5.43 -15.12 -20.08
CA LEU A 61 -6.80 -15.59 -20.32
C LEU A 61 -7.20 -16.59 -19.23
N PRO A 62 -8.46 -16.56 -18.76
CA PRO A 62 -8.94 -17.55 -17.81
C PRO A 62 -8.85 -18.96 -18.41
N GLY A 63 -8.51 -19.93 -17.56
CA GLY A 63 -8.60 -21.35 -17.88
C GLY A 63 -10.05 -21.80 -18.18
N PRO A 64 -10.26 -23.12 -18.32
CA PRO A 64 -11.59 -23.65 -18.60
C PRO A 64 -12.59 -23.38 -17.47
N LYS A 65 -13.88 -23.25 -17.83
CA LYS A 65 -14.98 -23.01 -16.87
C LYS A 65 -15.43 -24.26 -16.11
N ALA A 66 -15.11 -25.44 -16.65
CA ALA A 66 -15.42 -26.73 -16.07
C ALA A 66 -14.22 -27.66 -16.31
N ASP A 67 -14.06 -28.68 -15.47
CA ASP A 67 -13.04 -29.70 -15.71
C ASP A 67 -13.34 -30.31 -17.08
N PHE A 68 -12.37 -30.26 -17.98
CA PHE A 68 -12.58 -30.77 -19.32
C PHE A 68 -11.44 -31.67 -19.74
N THR A 69 -11.80 -32.66 -20.53
CA THR A 69 -10.88 -33.59 -21.17
C THR A 69 -11.21 -33.68 -22.64
N ASP A 70 -10.19 -33.56 -23.47
CA ASP A 70 -10.32 -33.76 -24.91
C ASP A 70 -9.09 -34.49 -25.45
N LEU A 71 -9.24 -35.03 -26.66
CA LEU A 71 -8.12 -35.53 -27.43
C LEU A 71 -7.20 -34.37 -27.80
N HIS A 72 -5.90 -34.57 -27.59
CA HIS A 72 -4.90 -33.54 -27.83
C HIS A 72 -3.64 -34.11 -28.44
N ALA A 73 -2.85 -33.23 -29.05
CA ALA A 73 -1.57 -33.59 -29.64
C ALA A 73 -0.50 -32.55 -29.30
N TRP A 74 0.71 -33.03 -29.01
CA TRP A 74 1.87 -32.20 -28.66
C TRP A 74 3.17 -32.80 -29.21
N THR A 75 4.26 -32.06 -29.05
CA THR A 75 5.61 -32.48 -29.47
C THR A 75 6.38 -32.97 -28.26
N GLU A 76 7.14 -34.06 -28.39
CA GLU A 76 8.18 -34.37 -27.41
C GLU A 76 9.56 -34.29 -28.05
N VAL A 77 10.51 -33.69 -27.35
CA VAL A 77 11.89 -33.49 -27.79
C VAL A 77 12.84 -34.19 -26.81
N TYR A 78 13.73 -35.02 -27.34
CA TYR A 78 14.74 -35.69 -26.53
C TYR A 78 15.92 -34.77 -26.26
N VAL A 79 16.16 -34.48 -24.99
CA VAL A 79 17.29 -33.70 -24.50
C VAL A 79 18.22 -34.63 -23.71
N PRO A 80 19.51 -34.77 -24.10
CA PRO A 80 20.46 -35.60 -23.37
C PRO A 80 20.51 -35.24 -21.88
N GLY A 81 20.38 -36.25 -21.02
CA GLY A 81 20.32 -36.09 -19.56
C GLY A 81 18.91 -35.85 -19.01
N ALA A 82 18.08 -35.05 -19.68
CA ALA A 82 16.71 -34.75 -19.24
C ALA A 82 15.64 -35.72 -19.80
N GLY A 83 15.95 -36.46 -20.87
CA GLY A 83 15.00 -37.39 -21.49
C GLY A 83 14.05 -36.71 -22.47
N TRP A 84 12.84 -37.26 -22.65
CA TRP A 84 11.81 -36.69 -23.50
C TRP A 84 11.07 -35.57 -22.77
N ILE A 85 11.14 -34.36 -23.31
CA ILE A 85 10.46 -33.17 -22.79
C ILE A 85 9.28 -32.86 -23.70
N GLY A 86 8.07 -32.84 -23.15
CA GLY A 86 6.85 -32.47 -23.88
C GLY A 86 6.69 -30.95 -24.01
N LEU A 87 6.40 -30.51 -25.22
CA LEU A 87 6.16 -29.12 -25.63
C LEU A 87 4.80 -29.06 -26.32
N ASP A 88 3.89 -28.27 -25.77
CA ASP A 88 2.56 -28.05 -26.34
C ASP A 88 2.50 -26.70 -27.06
N PRO A 89 2.63 -26.68 -28.40
CA PRO A 89 2.61 -25.43 -29.17
C PRO A 89 1.23 -24.78 -29.25
N THR A 90 0.18 -25.44 -28.74
CA THR A 90 -1.18 -24.89 -28.71
C THR A 90 -1.36 -23.97 -27.52
N SER A 91 -0.91 -24.42 -26.34
CA SER A 91 -0.99 -23.65 -25.10
C SER A 91 0.26 -22.78 -24.86
N GLY A 92 1.37 -23.09 -25.51
CA GLY A 92 2.67 -22.46 -25.25
C GLY A 92 3.33 -22.96 -23.95
N LEU A 93 2.82 -24.06 -23.38
CA LEU A 93 3.27 -24.63 -22.12
C LEU A 93 4.08 -25.92 -22.34
N LEU A 94 4.81 -26.34 -21.30
CA LEU A 94 5.35 -27.70 -21.23
C LEU A 94 4.21 -28.70 -21.00
N ALA A 95 4.34 -29.89 -21.56
CA ALA A 95 3.44 -30.98 -21.21
C ALA A 95 3.64 -31.36 -19.74
N SER A 96 2.55 -31.51 -19.00
CA SER A 96 2.55 -31.77 -17.56
C SER A 96 1.57 -32.90 -17.21
N GLU A 97 1.16 -33.00 -15.94
CA GLU A 97 0.29 -34.08 -15.43
C GLU A 97 -1.05 -34.20 -16.16
N GLY A 98 -1.53 -33.11 -16.78
CA GLY A 98 -2.74 -33.12 -17.59
C GLY A 98 -2.57 -33.78 -18.96
N HIS A 99 -1.35 -33.97 -19.46
CA HIS A 99 -1.05 -34.56 -20.76
C HIS A 99 -0.84 -36.07 -20.62
N ILE A 100 -1.87 -36.85 -20.93
CA ILE A 100 -1.85 -38.31 -20.82
C ILE A 100 -1.52 -38.90 -22.20
N PRO A 101 -0.27 -39.33 -22.47
CA PRO A 101 0.11 -39.85 -23.78
C PRO A 101 -0.58 -41.19 -24.05
N LEU A 102 -1.22 -41.30 -25.21
CA LEU A 102 -1.79 -42.56 -25.70
C LEU A 102 -0.89 -43.22 -26.75
N ALA A 103 -0.31 -42.43 -27.65
CA ALA A 103 0.61 -42.87 -28.69
C ALA A 103 1.71 -41.84 -28.93
N CYS A 104 2.97 -42.29 -28.96
CA CYS A 104 4.13 -41.46 -29.29
C CYS A 104 4.83 -42.03 -30.52
N THR A 105 4.90 -41.27 -31.61
CA THR A 105 5.33 -41.80 -32.91
C THR A 105 6.26 -40.85 -33.66
N ALA A 106 7.08 -41.40 -34.57
CA ALA A 106 7.93 -40.59 -35.42
C ALA A 106 7.15 -39.92 -36.57
N ARG A 107 5.99 -40.46 -36.95
CA ARG A 107 5.12 -39.96 -38.02
C ARG A 107 3.68 -39.86 -37.51
N THR A 108 2.97 -38.82 -37.92
CA THR A 108 1.57 -38.58 -37.50
C THR A 108 0.63 -39.73 -37.87
N GLY A 109 0.80 -40.34 -39.04
CA GLY A 109 -0.04 -41.45 -39.50
C GLY A 109 -0.05 -42.65 -38.56
N ASP A 110 1.07 -42.95 -37.91
CA ASP A 110 1.23 -44.09 -36.99
C ASP A 110 0.47 -43.88 -35.67
N ALA A 111 0.02 -42.66 -35.37
CA ALA A 111 -0.79 -42.34 -34.19
C ALA A 111 -2.30 -42.45 -34.46
N SER A 112 -2.71 -42.78 -35.69
CA SER A 112 -4.12 -42.92 -36.04
C SER A 112 -4.72 -44.16 -35.37
N PRO A 113 -5.84 -44.06 -34.62
CA PRO A 113 -6.41 -45.21 -33.90
C PRO A 113 -6.95 -46.28 -34.85
N ILE A 114 -7.42 -45.88 -36.04
CA ILE A 114 -7.94 -46.75 -37.09
C ILE A 114 -7.41 -46.25 -38.43
N VAL A 115 -6.92 -47.16 -39.28
CA VAL A 115 -6.50 -46.88 -40.66
C VAL A 115 -7.17 -47.87 -41.61
N GLY A 116 -7.70 -47.40 -42.73
CA GLY A 116 -8.39 -48.25 -43.71
C GLY A 116 -9.30 -47.48 -44.66
N GLY A 117 -10.02 -48.20 -45.52
CA GLY A 117 -11.12 -47.64 -46.31
C GLY A 117 -12.44 -47.66 -45.52
N SER A 118 -13.31 -46.69 -45.76
CA SER A 118 -14.66 -46.67 -45.20
C SER A 118 -15.71 -46.88 -46.30
N ASP A 119 -16.73 -47.67 -45.98
CA ASP A 119 -18.02 -47.68 -46.70
C ASP A 119 -19.04 -46.86 -45.90
N LYS A 120 -20.27 -46.71 -46.42
CA LYS A 120 -21.34 -45.99 -45.72
C LYS A 120 -21.60 -46.61 -44.33
N CYS A 121 -21.41 -45.82 -43.28
CA CYS A 121 -21.64 -46.26 -41.91
C CYS A 121 -23.15 -46.36 -41.63
N GLU A 122 -23.63 -47.53 -41.21
CA GLU A 122 -25.02 -47.79 -40.80
C GLU A 122 -25.20 -47.83 -39.27
N VAL A 123 -24.14 -47.48 -38.53
CA VAL A 123 -24.09 -47.49 -37.07
C VAL A 123 -23.69 -46.11 -36.56
N GLU A 124 -24.32 -45.70 -35.48
CA GLU A 124 -23.93 -44.52 -34.72
C GLU A 124 -22.96 -44.94 -33.62
N PHE A 125 -21.85 -44.22 -33.50
CA PHE A 125 -20.89 -44.39 -32.42
C PHE A 125 -20.96 -43.18 -31.50
N GLU A 126 -20.99 -43.44 -30.20
CA GLU A 126 -20.90 -42.42 -29.16
C GLU A 126 -19.62 -42.66 -28.35
N PHE A 127 -18.98 -41.59 -27.92
CA PHE A 127 -17.88 -41.64 -26.96
C PHE A 127 -18.16 -40.65 -25.83
N LEU A 128 -17.70 -40.99 -24.62
CA LEU A 128 -17.85 -40.16 -23.43
C LEU A 128 -16.48 -40.04 -22.76
N ASN A 129 -16.05 -38.79 -22.53
CA ASN A 129 -14.91 -38.48 -21.69
C ASN A 129 -15.43 -37.73 -20.46
N GLU A 130 -15.24 -38.29 -19.27
CA GLU A 130 -15.67 -37.70 -17.99
C GLU A 130 -14.49 -37.60 -17.03
N ILE A 131 -14.40 -36.47 -16.31
CA ILE A 131 -13.44 -36.27 -15.24
C ILE A 131 -14.19 -36.27 -13.91
N THR A 132 -13.72 -37.05 -12.95
CA THR A 132 -14.24 -37.06 -11.58
C THR A 132 -13.11 -36.83 -10.58
N ARG A 133 -13.24 -35.80 -9.75
CA ARG A 133 -12.32 -35.56 -8.62
C ARG A 133 -12.70 -36.51 -7.47
N ILE A 134 -11.88 -37.51 -7.19
CA ILE A 134 -12.14 -38.52 -6.15
C ILE A 134 -11.82 -37.98 -4.75
N PHE A 135 -10.77 -37.17 -4.65
CA PHE A 135 -10.31 -36.59 -3.39
C PHE A 135 -9.74 -35.21 -3.65
N GLU A 136 -10.23 -34.21 -2.93
CA GLU A 136 -9.76 -32.83 -3.03
C GLU A 136 -9.28 -32.39 -1.64
N THR A 137 -7.97 -32.27 -1.48
CA THR A 137 -7.38 -31.76 -0.23
C THR A 137 -7.61 -30.25 -0.12
N PRO A 138 -7.94 -29.75 1.08
CA PRO A 138 -7.89 -28.32 1.38
C PRO A 138 -6.54 -27.72 0.99
N ARG A 139 -6.60 -26.54 0.38
CA ARG A 139 -5.42 -25.75 -0.02
C ARG A 139 -5.74 -24.28 0.13
N VAL A 140 -4.73 -23.42 0.17
CA VAL A 140 -4.93 -22.01 0.50
C VAL A 140 -5.85 -21.29 -0.51
N THR A 141 -5.83 -21.71 -1.78
CA THR A 141 -6.71 -21.19 -2.83
C THR A 141 -8.16 -21.70 -2.74
N LYS A 142 -8.40 -22.83 -2.07
CA LYS A 142 -9.72 -23.45 -1.88
C LYS A 142 -9.74 -24.27 -0.57
N PRO A 143 -9.77 -23.60 0.60
CA PRO A 143 -9.57 -24.26 1.89
C PRO A 143 -10.81 -25.00 2.40
N TYR A 144 -12.01 -24.56 1.98
CA TYR A 144 -13.28 -25.10 2.42
C TYR A 144 -14.21 -25.33 1.23
N SER A 145 -15.07 -26.34 1.31
CA SER A 145 -16.21 -26.49 0.40
C SER A 145 -17.30 -25.46 0.70
N ASP A 146 -18.20 -25.20 -0.26
CA ASP A 146 -19.35 -24.31 -0.06
C ASP A 146 -20.20 -24.72 1.14
N THR A 147 -20.37 -26.04 1.36
CA THR A 147 -21.09 -26.59 2.50
C THR A 147 -20.39 -26.37 3.84
N GLN A 148 -19.06 -26.50 3.87
CA GLN A 148 -18.26 -26.19 5.05
C GLN A 148 -18.33 -24.70 5.37
N TRP A 149 -18.20 -23.84 4.34
CA TRP A 149 -18.30 -22.39 4.48
C TRP A 149 -19.67 -21.96 5.01
N ALA A 150 -20.75 -22.49 4.44
CA ALA A 150 -22.11 -22.23 4.92
C ALA A 150 -22.31 -22.67 6.38
N SER A 151 -21.73 -23.80 6.77
CA SER A 151 -21.78 -24.29 8.15
C SER A 151 -21.01 -23.38 9.13
N MET A 152 -19.85 -22.87 8.71
CA MET A 152 -19.06 -21.91 9.49
C MET A 152 -19.83 -20.60 9.69
N ASN A 153 -20.46 -20.07 8.64
CA ASN A 153 -21.27 -18.86 8.74
C ASN A 153 -22.47 -19.04 9.68
N ALA A 154 -23.20 -20.15 9.56
CA ALA A 154 -24.31 -20.45 10.46
C ALA A 154 -23.87 -20.57 11.93
N LEU A 155 -22.69 -21.11 12.19
CA LEU A 155 -22.11 -21.15 13.54
C LEU A 155 -21.72 -19.74 14.03
N GLY A 156 -21.14 -18.91 13.17
CA GLY A 156 -20.81 -17.52 13.45
C GLY A 156 -22.03 -16.70 13.87
N GLU A 157 -23.10 -16.75 13.08
CA GLU A 157 -24.39 -16.11 13.38
C GLU A 157 -24.99 -16.60 14.70
N TYR A 158 -24.90 -17.90 14.97
CA TYR A 158 -25.38 -18.48 16.23
C TYR A 158 -24.59 -17.97 17.44
N VAL A 159 -23.26 -17.88 17.35
CA VAL A 159 -22.40 -17.34 18.41
C VAL A 159 -22.69 -15.86 18.64
N GLU A 160 -22.81 -15.08 17.56
CA GLU A 160 -23.14 -13.65 17.60
C GLU A 160 -24.48 -13.40 18.32
N ALA A 161 -25.53 -14.16 17.99
CA ALA A 161 -26.83 -14.05 18.65
C ALA A 161 -26.73 -14.29 20.17
N ARG A 162 -25.88 -15.22 20.60
CA ARG A 162 -25.64 -15.49 22.03
C ARG A 162 -24.83 -14.39 22.71
N MET A 163 -23.81 -13.86 22.04
CA MET A 163 -23.01 -12.75 22.56
C MET A 163 -23.87 -11.51 22.75
N LYS A 164 -24.71 -11.17 21.78
CA LYS A 164 -25.67 -10.08 21.86
C LYS A 164 -26.69 -10.27 22.99
N ALA A 165 -27.22 -11.48 23.16
CA ALA A 165 -28.15 -11.80 24.26
C ALA A 165 -27.49 -11.67 25.64
N ALA A 166 -26.16 -11.81 25.72
CA ALA A 166 -25.38 -11.65 26.95
C ALA A 166 -24.81 -10.23 27.15
N ASP A 167 -25.15 -9.26 26.28
CA ASP A 167 -24.55 -7.90 26.23
C ASP A 167 -23.00 -7.94 26.19
N LEU A 168 -22.46 -8.92 25.45
CA LEU A 168 -21.03 -9.06 25.22
C LEU A 168 -20.63 -8.28 23.96
N ARG A 169 -20.00 -7.13 24.15
CA ARG A 169 -19.56 -6.22 23.06
C ARG A 169 -18.09 -6.48 22.74
N LEU A 170 -17.83 -7.52 21.96
CA LEU A 170 -16.48 -7.94 21.59
C LEU A 170 -16.11 -7.36 20.22
N THR A 171 -14.92 -6.80 20.10
CA THR A 171 -14.32 -6.46 18.82
C THR A 171 -13.17 -7.42 18.51
N GLN A 172 -12.98 -7.75 17.24
CA GLN A 172 -11.98 -8.71 16.76
C GLN A 172 -11.08 -8.04 15.72
N GLY A 173 -9.77 -8.02 15.95
CA GLY A 173 -8.76 -7.55 15.02
C GLY A 173 -7.80 -8.67 14.59
N GLY A 174 -6.94 -8.37 13.61
CA GLY A 174 -5.94 -9.29 13.09
C GLY A 174 -4.74 -8.59 12.44
N GLU A 175 -3.66 -9.35 12.29
CA GLU A 175 -2.38 -8.90 11.72
C GLU A 175 -1.96 -9.81 10.54
N PRO A 176 -2.79 -9.98 9.47
CA PRO A 176 -2.43 -10.85 8.36
C PRO A 176 -1.16 -10.38 7.65
N THR A 177 -0.35 -11.36 7.22
CA THR A 177 0.92 -11.12 6.52
C THR A 177 0.91 -11.65 5.10
N PHE A 178 1.51 -10.88 4.20
CA PHE A 178 1.54 -11.14 2.76
C PHE A 178 2.98 -11.12 2.22
N VAL A 179 3.22 -11.89 1.18
CA VAL A 179 4.48 -11.92 0.41
C VAL A 179 4.22 -11.51 -1.04
N GLY A 180 5.26 -11.11 -1.76
CA GLY A 180 5.18 -10.84 -3.20
C GLY A 180 4.65 -12.05 -3.96
N PHE A 181 3.71 -11.83 -4.88
CA PHE A 181 3.30 -12.85 -5.85
C PHE A 181 4.38 -13.05 -6.93
N ASP A 182 5.05 -11.97 -7.32
CA ASP A 182 6.19 -11.99 -8.24
C ASP A 182 7.52 -12.00 -7.48
N ASN A 183 8.56 -12.52 -8.12
CA ASN A 183 9.93 -12.47 -7.62
C ASN A 183 10.04 -13.01 -6.17
N VAL A 184 9.35 -14.12 -5.89
CA VAL A 184 9.21 -14.72 -4.55
C VAL A 184 10.55 -15.05 -3.87
N ASP A 185 11.62 -15.20 -4.66
CA ASP A 185 12.97 -15.49 -4.18
C ASP A 185 13.74 -14.23 -3.73
N ALA A 186 13.19 -13.03 -3.95
CA ALA A 186 13.86 -11.79 -3.56
C ALA A 186 14.09 -11.72 -2.03
N PRO A 187 15.19 -11.10 -1.57
CA PRO A 187 15.49 -10.99 -0.15
C PRO A 187 14.36 -10.34 0.66
N GLU A 188 13.65 -9.36 0.10
CA GLU A 188 12.55 -8.66 0.78
C GLU A 188 11.35 -9.57 1.13
N TRP A 189 11.18 -10.69 0.43
CA TRP A 189 10.13 -11.69 0.70
C TRP A 189 10.63 -12.90 1.51
N ASN A 190 11.91 -12.86 1.88
CA ASN A 190 12.57 -13.98 2.56
C ASN A 190 13.21 -13.63 3.89
N VAL A 191 13.99 -12.56 3.94
CA VAL A 191 14.85 -12.21 5.07
C VAL A 191 14.83 -10.73 5.39
N ASP A 192 14.77 -9.87 4.37
CA ASP A 192 14.90 -8.43 4.54
C ASP A 192 13.54 -7.81 4.90
N ALA A 193 13.58 -6.84 5.81
CA ALA A 193 12.39 -6.08 6.18
C ALA A 193 11.97 -5.14 5.06
N LEU A 194 12.93 -4.50 4.41
CA LEU A 194 12.72 -3.55 3.32
C LEU A 194 13.21 -4.14 2.00
N GLY A 195 12.83 -3.51 0.90
CA GLY A 195 13.34 -3.85 -0.42
C GLY A 195 12.80 -2.89 -1.48
N GLU A 196 13.21 -3.13 -2.72
CA GLU A 196 12.94 -2.25 -3.85
C GLU A 196 11.44 -2.14 -4.15
N HIS A 197 10.72 -3.26 -4.14
CA HIS A 197 9.32 -3.31 -4.57
C HIS A 197 8.33 -3.44 -3.41
N LYS A 198 8.78 -3.80 -2.20
CA LYS A 198 7.89 -3.98 -1.06
C LYS A 198 7.07 -2.72 -0.73
N ARG A 199 7.68 -1.53 -0.80
CA ARG A 199 6.97 -0.27 -0.53
C ARG A 199 5.93 0.03 -1.61
N GLU A 200 6.27 -0.15 -2.88
CA GLU A 200 5.35 0.04 -4.02
C GLU A 200 4.11 -0.85 -3.86
N ARG A 201 4.30 -2.14 -3.58
CA ARG A 201 3.20 -3.10 -3.37
C ARG A 201 2.35 -2.75 -2.15
N ALA A 202 2.97 -2.28 -1.07
CA ALA A 202 2.26 -1.82 0.12
C ALA A 202 1.42 -0.56 -0.14
N GLU A 203 1.92 0.38 -0.95
CA GLU A 203 1.20 1.60 -1.33
C GLU A 203 0.01 1.29 -2.27
N ASP A 204 0.15 0.35 -3.21
CA ASP A 204 -0.98 -0.13 -4.04
C ASP A 204 -2.05 -0.79 -3.16
N LEU A 205 -1.64 -1.71 -2.28
CA LEU A 205 -2.53 -2.38 -1.33
C LEU A 205 -3.28 -1.37 -0.43
N LEU A 206 -2.57 -0.37 0.09
CA LEU A 206 -3.15 0.68 0.94
C LEU A 206 -4.26 1.46 0.21
N ARG A 207 -4.05 1.82 -1.07
CA ARG A 207 -5.04 2.55 -1.88
C ARG A 207 -6.26 1.72 -2.25
N ARG A 208 -6.06 0.40 -2.43
CA ARG A 208 -7.18 -0.54 -2.60
C ARG A 208 -8.02 -0.63 -1.34
N PHE A 209 -7.38 -0.78 -0.17
CA PHE A 209 -8.08 -0.76 1.12
C PHE A 209 -8.81 0.56 1.37
N GLN A 210 -8.17 1.68 1.04
CA GLN A 210 -8.82 2.99 1.10
C GLN A 210 -10.13 3.00 0.30
N SER A 211 -10.09 2.50 -0.94
CA SER A 211 -11.26 2.48 -1.83
C SER A 211 -12.36 1.55 -1.33
N ARG A 212 -12.00 0.41 -0.73
CA ARG A 212 -12.97 -0.61 -0.27
C ARG A 212 -13.56 -0.30 1.11
N PHE A 213 -12.74 0.13 2.07
CA PHE A 213 -13.17 0.32 3.46
C PHE A 213 -13.56 1.77 3.79
N ALA A 214 -13.02 2.75 3.07
CA ALA A 214 -13.25 4.17 3.36
C ALA A 214 -13.58 5.00 2.10
N PRO A 215 -14.60 4.60 1.31
CA PRO A 215 -14.93 5.26 0.04
C PRO A 215 -15.41 6.70 0.21
N SER A 216 -15.85 7.08 1.42
CA SER A 216 -16.37 8.43 1.68
C SER A 216 -15.29 9.51 1.86
N GLY A 217 -14.01 9.12 1.93
CA GLY A 217 -12.88 10.05 1.98
C GLY A 217 -11.96 9.81 3.16
N ALA A 218 -10.97 8.94 2.98
CA ALA A 218 -9.93 8.67 3.97
C ALA A 218 -8.67 9.51 3.76
N MET A 219 -7.95 9.74 4.85
CA MET A 219 -6.58 10.26 4.82
C MET A 219 -5.58 9.12 4.64
N LEU A 220 -4.65 9.29 3.70
CA LEU A 220 -3.44 8.49 3.60
C LEU A 220 -2.31 9.16 4.39
N HIS A 221 -1.53 8.38 5.11
CA HIS A 221 -0.48 8.88 5.99
C HIS A 221 0.76 8.00 5.97
N THR A 222 1.94 8.60 6.01
CA THR A 222 3.24 7.91 6.14
C THR A 222 3.88 8.23 7.48
N ALA A 223 4.13 7.20 8.30
CA ALA A 223 4.80 7.33 9.60
C ALA A 223 6.13 6.57 9.63
N GLN A 224 6.92 6.82 10.68
CA GLN A 224 8.00 5.91 11.07
C GLN A 224 7.39 4.68 11.76
N GLY A 225 7.75 3.51 11.25
CA GLY A 225 7.41 2.20 11.82
C GLY A 225 8.40 1.77 12.89
N LYS A 226 8.40 0.46 13.18
CA LYS A 226 9.31 -0.15 14.17
C LYS A 226 10.77 0.07 13.76
N TRP A 227 11.64 0.35 14.72
CA TRP A 227 13.09 0.48 14.52
C TRP A 227 13.81 -0.55 15.38
N TYR A 228 14.54 -1.47 14.74
CA TYR A 228 15.24 -2.54 15.44
C TYR A 228 16.75 -2.25 15.55
N PRO A 229 17.42 -2.74 16.62
CA PRO A 229 18.85 -2.60 16.76
C PRO A 229 19.62 -3.17 15.55
N GLY A 230 20.51 -2.35 14.97
CA GLY A 230 21.31 -2.73 13.80
C GLY A 230 20.75 -2.28 12.45
N GLU A 231 19.52 -1.77 12.39
CA GLU A 231 18.97 -1.11 11.20
C GLU A 231 19.39 0.37 11.16
N PRO A 232 19.84 0.89 10.00
CA PRO A 232 20.33 2.26 9.89
C PRO A 232 19.22 3.31 10.04
N LEU A 233 17.99 2.96 9.65
CA LEU A 233 16.82 3.84 9.67
C LEU A 233 15.60 3.08 10.18
N PRO A 234 14.63 3.77 10.81
CA PRO A 234 13.34 3.18 11.12
C PRO A 234 12.64 2.76 9.83
N ARG A 235 11.85 1.69 9.93
CA ARG A 235 11.01 1.24 8.82
C ARG A 235 9.90 2.24 8.52
N TRP A 236 9.23 2.12 7.38
CA TRP A 236 8.03 2.92 7.08
C TRP A 236 6.77 2.27 7.68
N ALA A 237 5.73 3.07 7.92
CA ALA A 237 4.40 2.60 8.26
C ALA A 237 3.37 3.42 7.48
N LEU A 238 2.57 2.75 6.66
CA LEU A 238 1.55 3.39 5.83
C LEU A 238 0.20 3.24 6.51
N GLY A 239 -0.61 4.29 6.52
CA GLY A 239 -1.90 4.27 7.20
C GLY A 239 -3.05 4.84 6.38
N VAL A 240 -4.23 4.24 6.54
CA VAL A 240 -5.52 4.78 6.11
C VAL A 240 -6.31 5.16 7.35
N PHE A 241 -6.85 6.37 7.40
CA PHE A 241 -7.64 6.88 8.51
C PHE A 241 -8.98 7.41 8.02
N TRP A 242 -10.09 6.97 8.64
CA TRP A 242 -11.45 7.41 8.28
C TRP A 242 -12.36 7.56 9.49
N ARG A 243 -13.44 8.30 9.32
CA ARG A 243 -14.42 8.53 10.39
C ARG A 243 -15.51 7.47 10.35
N LYS A 244 -15.95 7.04 11.54
CA LYS A 244 -17.08 6.10 11.69
C LYS A 244 -18.43 6.68 11.29
N ASP A 245 -18.56 8.01 11.34
CA ASP A 245 -19.79 8.71 10.95
C ASP A 245 -19.94 8.85 9.43
N GLY A 246 -19.01 8.30 8.64
CA GLY A 246 -19.05 8.31 7.19
C GLY A 246 -18.67 9.66 6.56
N LEU A 247 -18.38 10.70 7.35
CA LEU A 247 -17.87 11.96 6.82
C LEU A 247 -16.39 11.81 6.42
N PRO A 248 -15.95 12.52 5.38
CA PRO A 248 -14.56 12.49 4.94
C PRO A 248 -13.62 13.10 5.98
N VAL A 249 -12.45 12.46 6.14
CA VAL A 249 -11.25 13.07 6.73
C VAL A 249 -10.52 13.90 5.69
N TRP A 250 -10.48 13.40 4.45
CA TRP A 250 -9.88 14.04 3.28
C TRP A 250 -10.81 13.82 2.08
N LYS A 251 -11.21 14.89 1.40
CA LYS A 251 -12.24 14.86 0.34
C LYS A 251 -11.65 14.47 -1.01
N ASN A 252 -10.60 15.16 -1.44
CA ASN A 252 -10.07 15.09 -2.79
C ASN A 252 -8.87 14.14 -2.84
N GLN A 253 -9.14 12.87 -3.13
CA GLN A 253 -8.13 11.82 -3.16
C GLN A 253 -7.04 12.02 -4.22
N ALA A 254 -7.32 12.81 -5.27
CA ALA A 254 -6.33 13.16 -6.29
C ALA A 254 -5.22 14.09 -5.78
N LEU A 255 -5.37 14.68 -4.59
CA LEU A 255 -4.33 15.50 -3.95
C LEU A 255 -3.31 14.66 -3.17
N PHE A 256 -3.49 13.35 -3.03
CA PHE A 256 -2.42 12.50 -2.54
C PHE A 256 -1.46 12.17 -3.68
N ALA A 257 -0.19 12.52 -3.50
CA ALA A 257 0.85 12.21 -4.46
C ALA A 257 0.89 10.70 -4.76
N GLU A 258 1.16 10.35 -6.01
CA GLU A 258 1.26 8.96 -6.46
C GLU A 258 2.65 8.39 -6.14
N PRO A 259 2.76 7.09 -5.85
CA PRO A 259 4.06 6.43 -5.66
C PRO A 259 5.01 6.71 -6.83
N LEU A 260 6.27 7.05 -6.52
CA LEU A 260 7.36 7.21 -7.50
C LEU A 260 7.13 8.29 -8.58
N ARG A 261 6.08 9.11 -8.47
CA ARG A 261 5.77 10.16 -9.42
C ARG A 261 6.41 11.49 -9.00
N ASP A 262 7.23 12.05 -9.87
CA ASP A 262 7.76 13.40 -9.76
C ASP A 262 6.71 14.43 -10.26
N TYR A 263 6.28 15.34 -9.39
CA TYR A 263 5.33 16.41 -9.70
C TYR A 263 6.00 17.74 -10.06
N GLY A 264 7.33 17.78 -10.08
CA GLY A 264 8.15 18.95 -10.40
C GLY A 264 8.02 20.07 -9.36
N HIS A 265 7.59 19.76 -8.14
CA HIS A 265 7.52 20.75 -7.07
C HIS A 265 8.91 21.20 -6.66
N THR A 266 9.09 22.51 -6.52
CA THR A 266 10.35 23.14 -6.10
C THR A 266 10.20 23.75 -4.71
N LEU A 267 11.32 24.10 -4.06
CA LEU A 267 11.32 24.83 -2.79
C LEU A 267 10.51 26.14 -2.84
N ASP A 268 10.44 26.83 -3.99
CA ASP A 268 9.61 28.04 -4.12
C ASP A 268 8.11 27.69 -4.11
N ASN A 269 7.73 26.58 -4.75
CA ASN A 269 6.35 26.07 -4.67
C ASN A 269 5.99 25.71 -3.22
N VAL A 270 6.90 25.04 -2.49
CA VAL A 270 6.70 24.71 -1.06
C VAL A 270 6.59 25.98 -0.21
N ARG A 271 7.40 27.00 -0.47
CA ARG A 271 7.28 28.30 0.21
C ARG A 271 5.93 28.96 -0.04
N ARG A 272 5.46 28.94 -1.29
CA ARG A 272 4.14 29.46 -1.67
C ARG A 272 3.03 28.69 -0.96
N PHE A 273 3.14 27.37 -0.87
CA PHE A 273 2.23 26.52 -0.09
C PHE A 273 2.20 26.94 1.38
N GLY A 274 3.37 27.07 2.03
CA GLY A 274 3.44 27.48 3.43
C GLY A 274 2.82 28.86 3.70
N ARG A 275 3.02 29.83 2.80
CA ARG A 275 2.40 31.16 2.91
C ARG A 275 0.88 31.11 2.76
N ALA A 276 0.38 30.32 1.80
CA ALA A 276 -1.05 30.12 1.61
C ALA A 276 -1.69 29.38 2.80
N LEU A 277 -1.00 28.39 3.37
CA LEU A 277 -1.44 27.70 4.59
C LEU A 277 -1.52 28.67 5.78
N CYS A 278 -0.53 29.56 5.95
CA CYS A 278 -0.59 30.60 6.98
C CYS A 278 -1.85 31.46 6.83
N ALA A 279 -2.20 31.86 5.60
CA ALA A 279 -3.42 32.63 5.34
C ALA A 279 -4.71 31.85 5.69
N HIS A 280 -4.79 30.55 5.36
CA HIS A 280 -5.94 29.71 5.74
C HIS A 280 -6.07 29.51 7.27
N LEU A 281 -4.97 29.60 8.01
CA LEU A 281 -4.93 29.47 9.46
C LEU A 281 -5.05 30.82 10.21
N ASP A 282 -5.21 31.94 9.49
CA ASP A 282 -5.17 33.32 10.04
C ASP A 282 -3.85 33.63 10.78
N LEU A 283 -2.74 33.18 10.20
CA LEU A 283 -1.39 33.37 10.72
C LEU A 283 -0.56 34.27 9.79
N ASP A 284 0.30 35.08 10.38
CA ASP A 284 1.24 35.91 9.64
C ASP A 284 2.35 35.03 9.01
N ALA A 285 2.60 35.21 7.71
CA ALA A 285 3.62 34.46 6.98
C ALA A 285 5.05 34.64 7.53
N ARG A 286 5.30 35.67 8.36
CA ARG A 286 6.57 35.86 9.08
C ARG A 286 6.89 34.74 10.06
N PHE A 287 5.90 33.96 10.49
CA PHE A 287 6.12 32.80 11.37
C PHE A 287 6.58 31.54 10.62
N LEU A 288 6.59 31.56 9.28
CA LEU A 288 7.13 30.48 8.46
C LEU A 288 8.66 30.56 8.44
N ASN A 289 9.32 29.74 9.26
CA ASN A 289 10.78 29.73 9.41
C ASN A 289 11.41 28.89 8.30
N THR A 290 12.54 29.34 7.76
CA THR A 290 13.32 28.55 6.81
C THR A 290 14.30 27.66 7.57
N ALA A 291 14.26 26.35 7.32
CA ALA A 291 15.12 25.35 7.94
C ALA A 291 16.29 24.98 7.02
N TYR A 292 17.43 24.67 7.64
CA TYR A 292 18.66 24.37 6.92
C TYR A 292 19.43 23.24 7.58
N GLU A 293 20.20 22.50 6.79
CA GLU A 293 21.16 21.53 7.30
C GLU A 293 22.26 22.18 8.15
N ASP A 294 22.79 21.42 9.11
CA ASP A 294 23.95 21.83 9.90
C ASP A 294 25.23 21.72 9.05
N GLY A 295 25.60 22.82 8.41
CA GLY A 295 26.79 22.89 7.58
C GLY A 295 28.10 22.68 8.34
N LEU A 296 28.18 23.03 9.63
CA LEU A 296 29.39 22.76 10.43
C LEU A 296 29.53 21.27 10.70
N HIS A 297 28.41 20.59 10.98
CA HIS A 297 28.40 19.14 11.11
C HIS A 297 28.82 18.46 9.80
N LEU A 298 28.20 18.82 8.67
CA LEU A 298 28.50 18.24 7.35
C LEU A 298 29.98 18.40 6.98
N LEU A 299 30.56 19.59 7.15
CA LEU A 299 31.98 19.84 6.90
C LEU A 299 32.89 19.04 7.86
N SER A 300 32.48 18.88 9.12
CA SER A 300 33.22 18.05 10.07
C SER A 300 33.16 16.57 9.73
N GLU A 301 32.06 16.08 9.15
CA GLU A 301 31.94 14.70 8.69
C GLU A 301 32.80 14.47 7.46
N GLU A 302 32.73 15.36 6.47
CA GLU A 302 33.56 15.33 5.26
C GLU A 302 35.05 15.30 5.60
N ALA A 303 35.50 16.16 6.52
CA ALA A 303 36.90 16.23 6.93
C ALA A 303 37.43 14.96 7.62
N ARG A 304 36.55 14.09 8.12
CA ARG A 304 36.91 12.81 8.75
C ARG A 304 36.96 11.66 7.74
N LEU A 305 36.52 11.88 6.50
CA LEU A 305 36.54 10.86 5.46
C LEU A 305 37.99 10.53 5.06
N PRO A 306 38.31 9.25 4.82
CA PRO A 306 39.61 8.85 4.27
C PRO A 306 39.91 9.49 2.91
N ILE A 307 41.20 9.66 2.58
CA ILE A 307 41.63 10.23 1.28
C ILE A 307 41.18 9.37 0.08
N ASP A 308 41.05 8.06 0.28
CA ASP A 308 40.61 7.08 -0.70
C ASP A 308 39.08 6.85 -0.67
N TRP A 309 38.34 7.69 0.06
CA TRP A 309 36.89 7.60 0.13
C TRP A 309 36.25 7.81 -1.24
N LYS A 310 35.27 6.96 -1.55
CA LYS A 310 34.44 7.01 -2.75
C LYS A 310 32.97 6.93 -2.35
N ALA A 311 32.12 7.65 -3.09
CA ALA A 311 30.67 7.60 -2.92
C ALA A 311 30.09 6.18 -3.15
N GLU A 312 30.77 5.38 -3.97
CA GLU A 312 30.45 3.97 -4.24
C GLU A 312 31.36 3.07 -3.41
N GLY A 313 30.80 2.46 -2.35
CA GLY A 313 31.49 1.53 -1.46
C GLY A 313 31.16 0.06 -1.76
N VAL A 314 31.94 -0.86 -1.17
CA VAL A 314 31.76 -2.32 -1.31
C VAL A 314 30.70 -2.87 -0.35
N ASP A 315 30.50 -2.26 0.83
CA ASP A 315 29.37 -2.56 1.73
C ASP A 315 28.17 -1.68 1.33
N PRO A 316 27.01 -2.26 0.96
CA PRO A 316 25.81 -1.51 0.59
C PRO A 316 25.28 -0.56 1.68
N ARG A 317 25.44 -0.89 2.97
CA ARG A 317 24.94 -0.05 4.08
C ARG A 317 25.77 1.22 4.23
N ASP A 318 27.08 1.07 4.08
CA ASP A 318 27.99 2.21 4.02
C ASP A 318 27.75 3.04 2.77
N ALA A 319 27.42 2.41 1.63
CA ALA A 319 27.19 3.12 0.38
C ALA A 319 25.98 4.08 0.45
N LEU A 320 24.90 3.73 1.17
CA LEU A 320 23.73 4.58 1.30
C LEU A 320 24.03 5.86 2.10
N ALA A 321 24.62 5.71 3.30
CA ALA A 321 24.99 6.84 4.14
C ALA A 321 26.02 7.76 3.44
N ARG A 322 26.96 7.17 2.68
CA ARG A 322 27.96 7.91 1.89
C ARG A 322 27.34 8.76 0.79
N ARG A 323 26.36 8.20 0.06
CA ARG A 323 25.63 8.93 -1.00
C ARG A 323 24.81 10.07 -0.41
N ALA A 324 24.14 9.85 0.73
CA ALA A 324 23.36 10.86 1.42
C ALA A 324 24.23 12.06 1.85
N LEU A 325 25.39 11.80 2.48
CA LEU A 325 26.34 12.85 2.86
C LEU A 325 26.83 13.64 1.64
N PHE A 326 27.22 12.95 0.56
CA PHE A 326 27.69 13.60 -0.66
C PHE A 326 26.63 14.48 -1.33
N ALA A 327 25.39 14.01 -1.40
CA ALA A 327 24.28 14.78 -1.97
C ALA A 327 24.08 16.09 -1.19
N ARG A 328 24.04 16.02 0.15
CA ARG A 328 23.83 17.19 1.02
C ARG A 328 24.96 18.22 0.95
N ILE A 329 26.22 17.78 0.83
CA ILE A 329 27.35 18.69 0.64
C ILE A 329 27.28 19.35 -0.75
N SER A 330 26.92 18.58 -1.78
CA SER A 330 26.86 19.06 -3.17
C SER A 330 25.74 20.08 -3.40
N GLU A 331 24.63 19.99 -2.67
CA GLU A 331 23.51 20.93 -2.72
C GLU A 331 23.84 22.33 -2.16
N GLY A 332 24.91 22.44 -1.37
CA GLY A 332 25.38 23.71 -0.80
C GLY A 332 24.74 24.05 0.55
N LEU A 333 25.56 24.59 1.46
CA LEU A 333 25.20 24.82 2.87
C LEU A 333 24.27 26.02 3.11
N ASP A 334 23.93 26.79 2.07
CA ASP A 334 22.98 27.92 2.14
C ASP A 334 21.64 27.61 1.48
N THR A 335 21.49 26.39 0.95
CA THR A 335 20.25 25.92 0.34
C THR A 335 19.25 25.53 1.43
N PRO A 336 18.02 26.08 1.44
CA PRO A 336 16.98 25.66 2.37
C PRO A 336 16.63 24.19 2.23
N SER A 337 16.51 23.48 3.36
CA SER A 337 16.00 22.11 3.39
C SER A 337 14.47 22.07 3.43
N GLY A 338 13.82 23.17 3.85
CA GLY A 338 12.37 23.26 3.90
C GLY A 338 11.89 24.41 4.79
N PHE A 339 10.62 24.36 5.17
CA PHE A 339 9.96 25.41 5.95
C PHE A 339 9.26 24.84 7.17
N VAL A 340 9.27 25.57 8.28
CA VAL A 340 8.76 25.14 9.58
C VAL A 340 7.83 26.22 10.12
N LEU A 341 6.58 25.83 10.38
CA LEU A 341 5.55 26.67 10.97
C LEU A 341 5.28 26.19 12.42
N PRO A 342 5.80 26.90 13.43
CA PRO A 342 5.43 26.67 14.82
C PRO A 342 3.92 26.82 14.96
N LEU A 343 3.27 25.83 15.55
CA LEU A 343 1.81 25.77 15.51
C LEU A 343 1.27 25.15 16.79
N ALA A 344 0.33 25.86 17.42
CA ALA A 344 -0.46 25.37 18.53
C ALA A 344 -1.88 25.95 18.45
N PHE A 345 -2.79 25.35 19.19
CA PHE A 345 -4.20 25.74 19.22
C PHE A 345 -4.54 26.39 20.57
N ASP A 346 -5.14 27.57 20.54
CA ASP A 346 -5.64 28.27 21.73
C ASP A 346 -7.08 27.81 21.99
N GLU A 347 -7.25 26.92 22.97
CA GLU A 347 -8.54 26.36 23.37
C GLU A 347 -9.54 27.43 23.82
N VAL A 348 -9.07 28.53 24.42
CA VAL A 348 -9.95 29.60 24.92
C VAL A 348 -10.36 30.51 23.79
N GLY A 349 -9.41 30.90 22.94
CA GLY A 349 -9.64 31.73 21.77
C GLY A 349 -10.26 30.99 20.58
N GLN A 350 -10.31 29.64 20.63
CA GLN A 350 -10.74 28.76 19.54
C GLN A 350 -10.06 29.09 18.20
N ARG A 351 -8.75 29.33 18.25
CA ARG A 351 -7.96 29.77 17.09
C ARG A 351 -6.56 29.18 17.09
N TRP A 352 -5.99 29.08 15.88
CA TRP A 352 -4.58 28.78 15.73
C TRP A 352 -3.73 29.97 16.17
N TYR A 353 -2.57 29.68 16.75
CA TYR A 353 -1.56 30.69 17.01
C TYR A 353 -0.17 30.15 16.68
N SER A 354 0.73 31.08 16.39
CA SER A 354 2.12 30.82 16.08
C SER A 354 3.01 31.87 16.74
N ALA A 355 4.31 31.62 16.75
CA ALA A 355 5.30 32.53 17.27
C ALA A 355 6.62 32.37 16.50
N PRO A 356 7.44 33.42 16.39
CA PRO A 356 8.75 33.31 15.75
C PRO A 356 9.65 32.41 16.61
N TRP A 357 10.29 31.42 15.98
CA TRP A 357 11.32 30.62 16.63
C TRP A 357 12.64 31.38 16.60
N ALA A 358 12.92 32.07 17.70
CA ALA A 358 14.19 32.75 17.89
C ALA A 358 15.27 31.74 18.28
N THR A 359 16.24 31.51 17.39
CA THR A 359 17.45 30.72 17.67
C THR A 359 18.63 31.64 17.96
N ARG A 360 19.65 31.13 18.67
CA ARG A 360 20.85 31.90 19.01
C ARG A 360 21.62 32.39 17.77
N THR A 361 21.56 31.65 16.68
CA THR A 361 22.24 31.96 15.42
C THR A 361 21.37 32.80 14.48
N GLY A 362 20.09 33.03 14.80
CA GLY A 362 19.12 33.64 13.90
C GLY A 362 18.72 32.75 12.71
N ARG A 363 19.23 31.52 12.66
CA ARG A 363 18.95 30.53 11.62
C ARG A 363 18.42 29.25 12.26
N LEU A 364 17.39 28.65 11.66
CA LEU A 364 16.86 27.36 12.12
C LEU A 364 17.70 26.23 11.52
N THR A 365 18.62 25.69 12.33
CA THR A 365 19.51 24.61 11.93
C THR A 365 18.96 23.26 12.41
N LEU A 366 18.81 22.33 11.48
CA LEU A 366 18.28 20.99 11.74
C LEU A 366 19.30 20.12 12.48
N THR A 367 18.79 19.20 13.28
CA THR A 367 19.58 18.10 13.83
C THR A 367 20.09 17.24 12.68
N PRO A 368 21.37 16.80 12.68
CA PRO A 368 21.89 15.96 11.61
C PRO A 368 21.15 14.62 11.47
N GLY A 369 20.90 14.19 10.24
CA GLY A 369 20.33 12.88 9.90
C GLY A 369 19.50 12.93 8.62
N ASP A 370 18.98 11.78 8.22
CA ASP A 370 18.25 11.60 6.95
C ASP A 370 16.72 11.43 7.15
N SER A 371 16.23 11.60 8.38
CA SER A 371 14.79 11.63 8.66
C SER A 371 14.13 12.91 8.12
N PRO A 372 12.80 12.91 7.91
CA PRO A 372 12.07 14.15 7.59
C PRO A 372 12.41 15.31 8.51
N ILE A 373 12.42 16.53 7.98
CA ILE A 373 12.86 17.72 8.75
C ILE A 373 12.06 17.92 10.05
N GLY A 374 10.78 17.48 10.09
CA GLY A 374 9.91 17.57 11.27
C GLY A 374 10.40 16.76 12.48
N LEU A 375 11.17 15.68 12.25
CA LEU A 375 11.81 14.89 13.32
C LEU A 375 13.20 15.42 13.70
N ARG A 376 13.73 16.37 12.94
CA ARG A 376 15.07 16.95 13.12
C ARG A 376 15.02 18.37 13.68
N LEU A 377 13.87 18.85 14.14
CA LEU A 377 13.71 20.20 14.66
C LEU A 377 14.49 20.39 15.98
N PRO A 378 15.24 21.49 16.15
CA PRO A 378 16.08 21.73 17.32
C PRO A 378 15.27 22.25 18.52
N LEU A 379 14.26 21.51 18.97
CA LEU A 379 13.30 21.94 19.99
C LEU A 379 13.97 22.34 21.33
N ALA A 380 15.09 21.71 21.67
CA ALA A 380 15.88 22.02 22.87
C ALA A 380 16.58 23.39 22.83
N SER A 381 16.72 23.99 21.64
CA SER A 381 17.34 25.32 21.45
C SER A 381 16.35 26.47 21.63
N LEU A 382 15.05 26.18 21.70
CA LEU A 382 13.99 27.18 21.86
C LEU A 382 13.97 27.74 23.29
N PRO A 383 13.40 28.95 23.50
CA PRO A 383 13.33 29.57 24.81
C PRO A 383 12.79 28.62 25.89
N TRP A 384 13.48 28.58 27.02
CA TRP A 384 13.12 27.68 28.12
C TRP A 384 11.81 28.13 28.76
N VAL A 385 10.81 27.26 28.71
CA VAL A 385 9.58 27.37 29.49
C VAL A 385 9.72 26.45 30.70
N ALA A 386 9.40 26.98 31.88
CA ALA A 386 9.39 26.21 33.13
C ALA A 386 8.55 24.94 32.95
N GLU A 387 8.99 23.81 33.51
CA GLU A 387 8.39 22.49 33.25
C GLU A 387 6.87 22.47 33.48
N GLY A 388 6.37 23.05 34.58
CA GLY A 388 4.93 23.17 34.85
C GLY A 388 4.16 24.22 34.03
N MET A 389 4.82 24.93 33.12
CA MET A 389 4.21 25.87 32.14
C MET A 389 4.33 25.36 30.70
N ARG A 390 5.04 24.24 30.48
CA ARG A 390 5.01 23.53 29.21
C ARG A 390 3.60 23.00 29.01
N ASP A 391 3.10 23.04 27.78
CA ASP A 391 1.86 22.35 27.45
C ASP A 391 2.12 20.86 27.60
N GLU A 392 1.93 20.33 28.82
CA GLU A 392 1.88 18.90 29.02
C GLU A 392 0.65 18.41 28.28
N ALA A 393 0.89 17.47 27.37
CA ALA A 393 -0.15 16.80 26.63
C ALA A 393 -1.08 16.06 27.59
N GLN A 394 -2.16 16.70 28.03
CA GLN A 394 -3.15 16.05 28.86
C GLN A 394 -4.00 15.16 27.95
N ALA A 395 -3.79 13.85 28.04
CA ALA A 395 -4.61 12.89 27.33
C ALA A 395 -6.07 13.09 27.74
N ARG A 396 -6.97 13.17 26.75
CA ARG A 396 -8.41 13.23 26.99
C ARG A 396 -8.83 11.99 27.78
N ASP A 397 -9.70 12.17 28.77
CA ASP A 397 -10.23 11.06 29.55
C ASP A 397 -10.93 10.03 28.62
N PRO A 398 -10.48 8.76 28.58
CA PRO A 398 -11.09 7.72 27.75
C PRO A 398 -12.55 7.41 28.09
N PHE A 399 -13.05 7.86 29.25
CA PHE A 399 -14.45 7.71 29.67
C PHE A 399 -15.30 8.96 29.44
N ALA A 400 -14.70 10.08 29.01
CA ALA A 400 -15.45 11.30 28.75
C ALA A 400 -16.40 11.12 27.56
N PRO A 401 -17.60 11.72 27.60
CA PRO A 401 -18.51 11.69 26.46
C PRO A 401 -17.87 12.41 25.26
N HIS A 402 -18.05 11.84 24.07
CA HIS A 402 -17.61 12.43 22.82
C HIS A 402 -18.77 13.16 22.14
N GLU A 403 -18.61 14.45 21.88
CA GLU A 403 -19.52 15.16 20.99
C GLU A 403 -19.30 14.71 19.52
N PRO A 404 -20.33 14.79 18.67
CA PRO A 404 -20.17 14.57 17.24
C PRO A 404 -19.10 15.48 16.64
N LEU A 405 -18.25 14.91 15.79
CA LEU A 405 -17.21 15.68 15.09
C LEU A 405 -17.86 16.63 14.08
N ARG A 406 -17.41 17.89 14.05
CA ARG A 406 -17.86 18.85 13.03
C ARG A 406 -17.49 18.37 11.63
N ASN A 407 -18.22 18.86 10.63
CA ASN A 407 -17.79 18.72 9.24
C ASN A 407 -16.82 19.85 8.90
N TYR A 408 -15.54 19.62 9.20
CA TYR A 408 -14.47 20.60 8.99
C TYR A 408 -14.30 21.00 7.52
N GLN A 409 -14.75 20.18 6.57
CA GLN A 409 -14.68 20.50 5.15
C GLN A 409 -15.75 21.51 4.71
N LEU A 410 -16.93 21.48 5.33
CA LEU A 410 -17.97 22.50 5.12
C LEU A 410 -17.60 23.82 5.82
N ALA A 411 -17.08 23.73 7.05
CA ALA A 411 -16.62 24.90 7.80
C ALA A 411 -15.50 25.64 7.09
N ALA A 412 -14.54 24.90 6.54
CA ALA A 412 -13.45 25.51 5.80
C ALA A 412 -13.94 26.13 4.47
N SER A 413 -14.98 25.59 3.82
CA SER A 413 -15.56 26.16 2.59
C SER A 413 -16.40 27.45 2.80
N GLY A 414 -16.46 27.96 4.03
CA GLY A 414 -17.25 29.15 4.38
C GLY A 414 -18.77 28.92 4.40
N LEU A 415 -19.23 27.68 4.25
CA LEU A 415 -20.64 27.29 4.22
C LEU A 415 -21.19 26.88 5.60
N ASP A 416 -20.34 26.70 6.61
CA ASP A 416 -20.78 26.53 7.99
C ASP A 416 -20.86 27.92 8.65
N ILE A 417 -22.05 28.54 8.58
CA ILE A 417 -22.34 29.83 9.23
C ILE A 417 -22.52 29.57 10.73
N ALA A 418 -21.42 29.24 11.40
CA ALA A 418 -21.33 29.21 12.84
C ALA A 418 -19.89 29.56 13.26
N LEU A 419 -19.69 30.87 13.45
CA LEU A 419 -18.51 31.51 14.04
C LEU A 419 -17.20 31.44 13.20
N HIS A 420 -16.87 32.59 12.60
CA HIS A 420 -15.54 33.03 12.11
C HIS A 420 -15.24 32.72 10.64
N GLY A 421 -15.32 33.74 9.77
CA GLY A 421 -14.56 33.71 8.51
C GLY A 421 -15.15 34.38 7.27
N GLU A 422 -16.28 35.10 7.32
CA GLU A 422 -16.85 35.76 6.12
C GLU A 422 -15.92 36.84 5.50
N VAL A 423 -14.92 37.28 6.28
CA VAL A 423 -13.93 38.28 5.87
C VAL A 423 -12.77 37.66 5.09
N ALA A 424 -12.28 36.46 5.46
CA ALA A 424 -11.10 35.84 4.82
C ALA A 424 -11.35 35.44 3.35
N ALA A 425 -12.57 34.98 3.02
CA ALA A 425 -12.94 34.61 1.66
C ALA A 425 -13.03 35.80 0.68
N ARG A 426 -13.15 37.03 1.17
CA ARG A 426 -13.18 38.24 0.32
C ARG A 426 -11.80 38.81 0.00
N TYR A 427 -10.75 38.42 0.74
CA TYR A 427 -9.39 38.95 0.54
C TYR A 427 -8.44 37.98 -0.15
N SER A 428 -8.81 36.71 -0.35
CA SER A 428 -8.00 35.77 -1.13
C SER A 428 -7.96 36.07 -2.64
N SER A 429 -8.85 36.94 -3.14
CA SER A 429 -8.94 37.29 -4.57
C SER A 429 -8.19 38.56 -4.98
N ASN A 430 -7.57 39.32 -4.06
CA ASN A 430 -6.82 40.53 -4.39
C ASN A 430 -5.41 40.50 -3.81
N LEU A 431 -4.51 39.71 -4.43
CA LEU A 431 -3.07 39.89 -4.31
C LEU A 431 -2.59 40.74 -5.51
N GLY A 432 -2.96 42.01 -5.50
CA GLY A 432 -2.32 43.04 -6.32
C GLY A 432 -1.58 44.00 -5.39
N ASP A 433 -0.31 44.27 -5.70
CA ASP A 433 0.45 45.39 -5.12
C ASP A 433 -0.30 46.69 -5.43
N GLU A 434 -1.11 47.19 -4.49
CA GLU A 434 -1.58 48.56 -4.52
C GLU A 434 -0.85 49.35 -3.42
N ASP A 435 -0.10 50.37 -3.86
CA ASP A 435 0.58 51.32 -2.98
C ASP A 435 -0.41 51.93 -1.99
N ALA A 436 -0.14 51.75 -0.69
CA ALA A 436 -0.97 52.26 0.38
C ALA A 436 -1.09 53.80 0.30
N HIS A 437 -2.33 54.30 0.37
CA HIS A 437 -2.65 55.73 0.29
C HIS A 437 -1.94 56.53 1.41
N PRO A 438 -1.40 57.74 1.14
CA PRO A 438 -0.55 58.50 2.07
C PRO A 438 -1.19 58.96 3.40
N GLU A 439 -2.46 58.61 3.65
CA GLU A 439 -3.19 58.90 4.89
C GLU A 439 -3.43 57.65 5.76
N VAL A 440 -2.98 56.46 5.33
CA VAL A 440 -3.05 55.24 6.13
C VAL A 440 -1.91 55.24 7.15
N HIS A 441 -2.20 55.72 8.35
CA HIS A 441 -1.32 55.51 9.49
C HIS A 441 -1.44 54.06 9.97
N ALA A 442 -0.33 53.30 9.90
CA ALA A 442 -0.25 51.97 10.49
C ALA A 442 -0.62 52.06 11.98
N GLN A 443 -1.74 51.44 12.38
CA GLN A 443 -2.04 51.24 13.79
C GLN A 443 -0.85 50.47 14.40
N GLN A 444 -0.22 51.04 15.42
CA GLN A 444 0.79 50.33 16.20
C GLN A 444 0.17 49.06 16.74
N ALA A 445 0.59 47.92 16.19
CA ALA A 445 0.18 46.61 16.66
C ALA A 445 0.51 46.51 18.15
N ALA A 446 -0.52 46.33 18.98
CA ALA A 446 -0.31 46.09 20.40
C ALA A 446 0.58 44.84 20.57
N LEU A 447 1.72 45.02 21.23
CA LEU A 447 2.60 43.93 21.62
C LEU A 447 1.87 43.07 22.64
N HIS A 448 1.41 41.90 22.22
CA HIS A 448 0.77 40.91 23.06
C HIS A 448 1.77 39.78 23.34
N TRP A 449 1.80 39.30 24.58
CA TRP A 449 2.60 38.13 24.93
C TRP A 449 1.96 36.90 24.31
N VAL A 450 2.70 36.22 23.42
CA VAL A 450 2.30 34.95 22.80
C VAL A 450 3.20 33.85 23.35
N LYS A 451 2.60 32.75 23.78
CA LYS A 451 3.34 31.54 24.16
C LYS A 451 4.04 30.99 22.91
N VAL A 452 5.33 30.68 23.00
CA VAL A 452 6.04 30.08 21.86
C VAL A 452 5.64 28.60 21.75
N PRO A 453 5.08 28.13 20.63
CA PRO A 453 4.80 26.72 20.44
C PRO A 453 6.09 25.89 20.38
N HIS A 454 6.13 24.75 21.07
CA HIS A 454 7.19 23.74 20.96
C HIS A 454 6.82 22.58 20.01
N THR A 455 5.73 22.75 19.27
CA THR A 455 5.27 21.90 18.17
C THR A 455 5.28 22.69 16.87
N ALA A 456 5.53 22.03 15.75
CA ALA A 456 5.53 22.68 14.45
C ALA A 456 5.13 21.73 13.33
N LEU A 457 4.41 22.29 12.36
CA LEU A 457 4.23 21.67 11.05
C LEU A 457 5.47 21.95 10.21
N ALA A 458 5.96 20.96 9.48
CA ALA A 458 7.10 21.13 8.59
C ALA A 458 6.75 20.78 7.15
N LEU A 459 7.34 21.51 6.22
CA LEU A 459 7.13 21.41 4.78
C LEU A 459 8.48 21.15 4.10
N GLU A 460 8.56 20.04 3.38
CA GLU A 460 9.80 19.59 2.73
C GLU A 460 9.51 19.23 1.27
N GLU A 461 10.41 19.61 0.37
CA GLU A 461 10.39 19.12 -1.00
C GLU A 461 11.31 17.89 -1.06
N ARG A 462 10.79 16.76 -1.54
CA ARG A 462 11.61 15.57 -1.79
C ARG A 462 11.22 14.92 -3.11
N GLY A 463 12.17 14.86 -4.03
CA GLY A 463 11.99 14.19 -5.33
C GLY A 463 10.88 14.81 -6.17
N GLY A 464 10.71 16.12 -6.10
CA GLY A 464 9.67 16.88 -6.79
C GLY A 464 8.28 16.76 -6.18
N VAL A 465 8.18 16.28 -4.93
CA VAL A 465 6.92 16.09 -4.19
C VAL A 465 6.92 16.89 -2.89
N LEU A 466 5.78 17.47 -2.54
CA LEU A 466 5.58 18.15 -1.26
C LEU A 466 5.28 17.14 -0.16
N HIS A 467 6.12 17.12 0.88
CA HIS A 467 5.87 16.40 2.12
C HIS A 467 5.44 17.38 3.22
N VAL A 468 4.29 17.09 3.82
CA VAL A 468 3.75 17.87 4.95
C VAL A 468 3.83 17.01 6.21
N PHE A 469 4.77 17.37 7.07
CA PHE A 469 4.97 16.73 8.37
C PHE A 469 4.02 17.32 9.41
N LEU A 470 3.08 16.51 9.88
CA LEU A 470 2.06 16.86 10.84
C LEU A 470 2.61 16.81 12.27
N PRO A 471 2.41 17.86 13.10
CA PRO A 471 2.82 17.85 14.50
C PRO A 471 1.92 16.95 15.36
N PRO A 472 2.38 16.58 16.57
CA PRO A 472 1.55 15.83 17.51
C PRO A 472 0.40 16.70 18.04
N PHE A 473 -0.80 16.12 18.11
CA PHE A 473 -1.98 16.73 18.71
C PHE A 473 -2.61 15.80 19.74
N ASN A 474 -3.30 16.38 20.73
CA ASN A 474 -4.02 15.63 21.77
C ASN A 474 -5.51 15.48 21.49
N ALA A 475 -6.07 16.39 20.68
CA ALA A 475 -7.46 16.39 20.29
C ALA A 475 -7.60 16.13 18.79
N LEU A 476 -8.48 15.21 18.44
CA LEU A 476 -8.76 14.86 17.04
C LEU A 476 -9.34 16.07 16.29
N GLU A 477 -10.14 16.89 16.97
CA GLU A 477 -10.77 18.09 16.43
C GLU A 477 -9.75 19.06 15.80
N HIS A 478 -8.65 19.33 16.50
CA HIS A 478 -7.58 20.22 15.99
C HIS A 478 -6.82 19.58 14.84
N TYR A 479 -6.62 18.26 14.90
CA TYR A 479 -5.99 17.51 13.81
C TYR A 479 -6.82 17.62 12.52
N LEU A 480 -8.13 17.37 12.60
CA LEU A 480 -9.04 17.45 11.45
C LEU A 480 -9.18 18.88 10.92
N GLN A 481 -9.18 19.88 11.79
CA GLN A 481 -9.21 21.29 11.38
C GLN A 481 -7.94 21.67 10.60
N LEU A 482 -6.76 21.25 11.07
CA LEU A 482 -5.50 21.48 10.37
C LEU A 482 -5.47 20.75 9.02
N LEU A 483 -5.91 19.49 8.98
CA LEU A 483 -6.01 18.74 7.73
C LEU A 483 -6.90 19.44 6.70
N ALA A 484 -8.05 19.98 7.13
CA ALA A 484 -8.93 20.72 6.24
C ALA A 484 -8.22 21.95 5.64
N ALA A 485 -7.46 22.70 6.45
CA ALA A 485 -6.68 23.85 5.94
C ALA A 485 -5.56 23.44 4.97
N ILE A 486 -4.90 22.30 5.23
CA ILE A 486 -3.89 21.72 4.33
C ILE A 486 -4.53 21.30 3.01
N GLU A 487 -5.65 20.57 3.06
CA GLU A 487 -6.40 20.12 1.88
C GLU A 487 -6.83 21.30 1.02
N GLN A 488 -7.36 22.36 1.62
CA GLN A 488 -7.74 23.57 0.91
C GLN A 488 -6.56 24.26 0.25
N THR A 489 -5.42 24.33 0.94
CA THR A 489 -4.20 24.91 0.40
C THR A 489 -3.71 24.09 -0.81
N ALA A 490 -3.70 22.77 -0.68
CA ALA A 490 -3.34 21.85 -1.76
C ALA A 490 -4.29 21.97 -2.95
N GLN A 491 -5.60 22.10 -2.70
CA GLN A 491 -6.59 22.28 -3.76
C GLN A 491 -6.44 23.63 -4.46
N ALA A 492 -6.25 24.72 -3.72
CA ALA A 492 -6.12 26.06 -4.28
C ALA A 492 -4.85 26.23 -5.12
N LEU A 493 -3.80 25.48 -4.80
CA LEU A 493 -2.52 25.51 -5.53
C LEU A 493 -2.36 24.36 -6.53
N GLU A 494 -3.32 23.43 -6.59
CA GLU A 494 -3.25 22.21 -7.41
C GLU A 494 -1.95 21.43 -7.14
N MET A 495 -1.57 21.30 -5.88
CA MET A 495 -0.32 20.68 -5.44
C MET A 495 -0.59 19.37 -4.68
N PRO A 496 -0.44 18.21 -5.33
CA PRO A 496 -0.46 16.92 -4.65
C PRO A 496 0.66 16.80 -3.61
N LEU A 497 0.37 16.11 -2.52
CA LEU A 497 1.27 16.02 -1.38
C LEU A 497 1.26 14.65 -0.70
N VAL A 498 2.25 14.44 0.16
CA VAL A 498 2.32 13.33 1.09
C VAL A 498 2.14 13.87 2.50
N LEU A 499 1.17 13.33 3.24
CA LEU A 499 1.03 13.59 4.67
C LEU A 499 1.88 12.60 5.45
N GLU A 500 2.69 13.11 6.36
CA GLU A 500 3.56 12.30 7.20
C GLU A 500 3.73 12.85 8.61
N GLY A 501 4.46 12.13 9.45
CA GLY A 501 4.78 12.56 10.81
C GLY A 501 3.87 11.91 11.84
N TYR A 502 3.26 12.71 12.70
CA TYR A 502 2.42 12.20 13.78
C TYR A 502 1.02 11.86 13.25
N ALA A 503 0.59 10.62 13.51
CA ALA A 503 -0.76 10.15 13.18
C ALA A 503 -1.82 10.90 14.00
N PRO A 504 -3.11 10.87 13.59
CA PRO A 504 -4.19 11.38 14.41
C PRO A 504 -4.15 10.78 15.83
N PRO A 505 -4.45 11.57 16.87
CA PRO A 505 -4.55 11.03 18.23
C PRO A 505 -5.60 9.93 18.30
N HIS A 506 -5.41 8.98 19.21
CA HIS A 506 -6.37 7.90 19.42
C HIS A 506 -7.74 8.44 19.82
N ASP A 507 -8.78 8.12 19.04
CA ASP A 507 -10.16 8.55 19.28
C ASP A 507 -11.13 7.48 18.77
N ALA A 508 -12.16 7.16 19.54
CA ALA A 508 -13.13 6.11 19.21
C ALA A 508 -13.99 6.41 17.99
N ARG A 509 -14.05 7.67 17.53
CA ARG A 509 -14.81 8.12 16.35
C ARG A 509 -14.06 7.91 15.03
N MET A 510 -12.80 7.52 15.11
CA MET A 510 -11.95 7.21 13.95
C MET A 510 -11.68 5.71 13.87
N GLU A 511 -11.49 5.23 12.66
CA GLU A 511 -10.88 3.93 12.37
C GLU A 511 -9.55 4.12 11.65
N LYS A 512 -8.72 3.10 11.76
CA LYS A 512 -7.43 3.06 11.07
C LYS A 512 -7.06 1.66 10.61
N LEU A 513 -6.34 1.60 9.51
CA LEU A 513 -5.67 0.40 9.02
C LEU A 513 -4.21 0.78 8.73
N LEU A 514 -3.27 -0.06 9.15
CA LEU A 514 -1.85 0.18 8.89
C LEU A 514 -1.25 -0.96 8.04
N VAL A 515 -0.38 -0.60 7.11
CA VAL A 515 0.43 -1.53 6.31
C VAL A 515 1.89 -1.25 6.64
N THR A 516 2.59 -2.27 7.15
CA THR A 516 3.96 -2.14 7.65
C THR A 516 4.86 -3.24 7.11
N PRO A 517 6.16 -2.98 6.91
CA PRO A 517 7.10 -3.98 6.45
C PRO A 517 7.68 -4.75 7.63
N ASP A 518 7.66 -6.08 7.52
CA ASP A 518 8.36 -6.98 8.43
C ASP A 518 9.31 -7.90 7.65
N PRO A 519 10.29 -8.54 8.32
CA PRO A 519 11.26 -9.39 7.64
C PRO A 519 10.57 -10.46 6.81
N GLY A 520 10.78 -10.42 5.50
CA GLY A 520 10.17 -11.34 4.56
C GLY A 520 8.69 -11.14 4.24
N VAL A 521 7.97 -10.20 4.87
CA VAL A 521 6.53 -10.01 4.66
C VAL A 521 6.10 -8.53 4.68
N ILE A 522 4.88 -8.26 4.19
CA ILE A 522 4.10 -7.07 4.52
C ILE A 522 3.07 -7.50 5.56
N GLU A 523 3.00 -6.78 6.68
CA GLU A 523 2.00 -6.96 7.72
C GLU A 523 0.89 -5.91 7.57
N VAL A 524 -0.37 -6.33 7.67
CA VAL A 524 -1.53 -5.44 7.66
C VAL A 524 -2.19 -5.50 9.03
N ASN A 525 -2.19 -4.38 9.75
CA ASN A 525 -2.92 -4.20 11.01
C ASN A 525 -4.33 -3.71 10.67
N VAL A 526 -5.30 -4.61 10.74
CA VAL A 526 -6.68 -4.35 10.30
C VAL A 526 -7.47 -3.61 11.37
N HIS A 527 -8.47 -2.83 10.95
CA HIS A 527 -9.42 -2.23 11.88
C HIS A 527 -10.29 -3.30 12.55
N PRO A 528 -10.72 -3.13 13.81
CA PRO A 528 -11.48 -4.16 14.52
C PRO A 528 -12.88 -4.36 13.91
N ALA A 529 -13.27 -5.61 13.69
CA ALA A 529 -14.64 -6.00 13.39
C ALA A 529 -15.49 -6.03 14.67
N ALA A 530 -16.74 -5.56 14.60
CA ALA A 530 -17.67 -5.57 15.73
C ALA A 530 -18.58 -6.80 15.78
N ASN A 531 -18.63 -7.60 14.71
CA ASN A 531 -19.47 -8.79 14.59
C ASN A 531 -18.94 -9.76 13.52
N TRP A 532 -19.54 -10.96 13.45
CA TRP A 532 -19.18 -12.00 12.49
C TRP A 532 -19.25 -11.55 11.01
N ASP A 533 -20.31 -10.85 10.62
CA ASP A 533 -20.50 -10.41 9.23
C ASP A 533 -19.42 -9.41 8.80
N GLU A 534 -19.08 -8.49 9.70
CA GLU A 534 -18.00 -7.53 9.47
C GLU A 534 -16.63 -8.22 9.42
N MET A 535 -16.37 -9.19 10.30
CA MET A 535 -15.12 -9.95 10.29
C MET A 535 -14.95 -10.73 8.99
N THR A 536 -16.01 -11.42 8.53
CA THR A 536 -15.97 -12.16 7.26
C THR A 536 -15.78 -11.22 6.08
N HIS A 537 -16.49 -10.08 6.06
CA HIS A 537 -16.33 -9.06 5.02
C HIS A 537 -14.90 -8.51 4.96
N ILE A 538 -14.37 -8.04 6.09
CA ILE A 538 -13.01 -7.51 6.19
C ILE A 538 -12.01 -8.55 5.71
N THR A 539 -12.11 -9.79 6.21
CA THR A 539 -11.20 -10.88 5.84
C THR A 539 -11.24 -11.17 4.34
N THR A 540 -12.43 -11.28 3.74
CA THR A 540 -12.57 -11.51 2.29
C THR A 540 -11.96 -10.37 1.47
N VAL A 541 -12.26 -9.11 1.83
CA VAL A 541 -11.70 -7.94 1.13
C VAL A 541 -10.18 -7.89 1.24
N LEU A 542 -9.61 -8.23 2.40
CA LEU A 542 -8.16 -8.26 2.60
C LEU A 542 -7.46 -9.20 1.63
N TYR A 543 -7.96 -10.44 1.49
CA TYR A 543 -7.37 -11.42 0.58
C TYR A 543 -7.60 -11.08 -0.89
N GLU A 544 -8.79 -10.58 -1.25
CA GLU A 544 -9.11 -10.13 -2.62
C GLU A 544 -8.16 -9.01 -3.06
N GLU A 545 -8.03 -7.96 -2.26
CA GLU A 545 -7.23 -6.79 -2.62
C GLU A 545 -5.72 -7.06 -2.50
N ALA A 546 -5.29 -7.92 -1.57
CA ALA A 546 -3.90 -8.38 -1.55
C ALA A 546 -3.53 -9.12 -2.84
N ARG A 547 -4.38 -10.05 -3.28
CA ARG A 547 -4.18 -10.74 -4.57
C ARG A 547 -4.15 -9.75 -5.73
N ALA A 548 -5.09 -8.79 -5.76
CA ALA A 548 -5.14 -7.78 -6.81
C ALA A 548 -3.90 -6.84 -6.79
N ALA A 549 -3.30 -6.63 -5.62
CA ALA A 549 -2.02 -5.93 -5.44
C ALA A 549 -0.78 -6.82 -5.70
N ARG A 550 -0.97 -8.02 -6.29
CA ARG A 550 0.08 -9.00 -6.58
C ARG A 550 0.82 -9.43 -5.30
N LEU A 551 0.06 -9.69 -4.26
CA LEU A 551 0.53 -10.27 -3.00
C LEU A 551 -0.18 -11.60 -2.75
N ASP A 552 0.52 -12.53 -2.08
CA ASP A 552 0.01 -13.85 -1.73
C ASP A 552 0.23 -14.14 -0.23
N THR A 553 -0.41 -15.20 0.25
CA THR A 553 -0.33 -15.70 1.63
C THR A 553 0.38 -17.05 1.72
N GLN A 554 0.97 -17.47 0.59
CA GLN A 554 1.71 -18.70 0.43
C GLN A 554 3.15 -18.40 0.12
N LYS A 555 4.03 -19.21 0.69
CA LYS A 555 5.45 -19.19 0.40
C LYS A 555 5.92 -20.60 0.08
N PHE A 556 6.77 -20.70 -0.93
CA PHE A 556 7.42 -21.95 -1.29
C PHE A 556 8.89 -21.86 -0.91
N MET A 557 9.36 -22.86 -0.17
CA MET A 557 10.78 -23.01 0.12
C MET A 557 11.53 -23.49 -1.14
N LEU A 558 12.86 -23.37 -1.15
CA LEU A 558 13.68 -23.80 -2.29
C LEU A 558 13.53 -25.28 -2.67
N ASP A 559 13.08 -26.12 -1.74
CA ASP A 559 12.77 -27.55 -1.95
C ASP A 559 11.34 -27.80 -2.46
N GLY A 560 10.59 -26.73 -2.77
CA GLY A 560 9.19 -26.78 -3.20
C GLY A 560 8.19 -26.96 -2.05
N ARG A 561 8.64 -27.02 -0.79
CA ARG A 561 7.74 -27.18 0.35
C ARG A 561 6.92 -25.91 0.56
N HIS A 562 5.60 -26.07 0.56
CA HIS A 562 4.64 -25.02 0.85
C HIS A 562 4.62 -24.68 2.36
N THR A 563 4.67 -23.40 2.68
CA THR A 563 4.52 -22.84 4.03
C THR A 563 3.65 -21.57 3.98
N GLY A 564 2.97 -21.25 5.08
CA GLY A 564 2.35 -19.93 5.24
C GLY A 564 3.42 -18.84 5.37
N THR A 565 3.01 -17.58 5.21
CA THR A 565 3.87 -16.40 5.35
C THR A 565 4.49 -16.23 6.74
N GLY A 566 3.99 -16.95 7.75
CA GLY A 566 4.64 -17.06 9.06
C GLY A 566 4.39 -15.89 10.01
N GLY A 567 3.63 -14.86 9.58
CA GLY A 567 3.09 -13.87 10.49
C GLY A 567 2.11 -14.52 11.46
N GLY A 568 2.19 -14.12 12.73
CA GLY A 568 1.25 -14.60 13.73
C GLY A 568 -0.17 -14.22 13.33
N ASN A 569 -1.05 -15.19 13.10
CA ASN A 569 -2.49 -14.94 13.03
C ASN A 569 -3.00 -14.63 14.45
N HIS A 570 -2.58 -13.49 14.98
CA HIS A 570 -3.04 -12.99 16.26
C HIS A 570 -4.47 -12.53 16.09
N VAL A 571 -5.35 -13.01 16.98
CA VAL A 571 -6.69 -12.47 17.12
C VAL A 571 -6.66 -11.51 18.29
N VAL A 572 -6.87 -10.23 18.01
CA VAL A 572 -6.97 -9.22 19.06
C VAL A 572 -8.43 -9.14 19.47
N LEU A 573 -8.70 -9.35 20.76
CA LEU A 573 -10.04 -9.27 21.34
C LEU A 573 -10.13 -8.04 22.24
N GLY A 574 -11.23 -7.30 22.14
CA GLY A 574 -11.42 -6.08 22.95
C GLY A 574 -12.86 -5.59 22.98
N GLY A 575 -13.05 -4.36 23.41
CA GLY A 575 -14.29 -3.61 23.19
C GLY A 575 -13.96 -2.27 22.53
N PRO A 576 -14.97 -1.60 21.92
CA PRO A 576 -14.76 -0.36 21.18
C PRO A 576 -14.29 0.81 22.06
N THR A 577 -14.61 0.75 23.35
CA THR A 577 -14.15 1.70 24.37
C THR A 577 -13.75 0.93 25.64
N PRO A 578 -12.96 1.52 26.56
CA PRO A 578 -12.73 0.94 27.87
C PRO A 578 -14.03 0.65 28.63
N ALA A 579 -15.05 1.51 28.49
CA ALA A 579 -16.36 1.32 29.11
C ALA A 579 -17.13 0.13 28.53
N ASP A 580 -16.91 -0.20 27.25
CA ASP A 580 -17.54 -1.32 26.56
C ASP A 580 -16.74 -2.62 26.62
N SER A 581 -15.49 -2.58 27.09
CA SER A 581 -14.60 -3.74 27.13
C SER A 581 -15.23 -4.88 27.94
N PRO A 582 -15.47 -6.06 27.31
CA PRO A 582 -16.06 -7.19 28.02
C PRO A 582 -15.14 -7.69 29.13
N PHE A 583 -13.83 -7.51 28.98
CA PHE A 583 -12.83 -7.89 29.97
C PHE A 583 -12.82 -6.97 31.19
N LEU A 584 -13.21 -5.70 31.02
CA LEU A 584 -13.33 -4.74 32.13
C LEU A 584 -14.72 -4.80 32.78
N ARG A 585 -15.79 -4.99 31.99
CA ARG A 585 -17.17 -5.10 32.49
C ARG A 585 -17.46 -6.46 33.13
N ARG A 586 -16.88 -7.52 32.58
CA ARG A 586 -17.09 -8.93 32.96
C ARG A 586 -15.76 -9.68 33.07
N PRO A 587 -14.86 -9.27 33.99
CA PRO A 587 -13.59 -9.95 34.20
C PRO A 587 -13.76 -11.43 34.62
N ASP A 588 -14.95 -11.82 35.09
CA ASP A 588 -15.31 -13.21 35.38
C ASP A 588 -15.26 -14.13 34.14
N LEU A 589 -15.32 -13.58 32.92
CA LEU A 589 -15.23 -14.31 31.66
C LEU A 589 -13.79 -14.69 31.26
N LEU A 590 -12.77 -14.19 31.98
CA LEU A 590 -11.36 -14.51 31.75
C LEU A 590 -10.86 -15.75 32.54
N LYS A 591 -11.77 -16.50 33.16
CA LYS A 591 -11.46 -17.66 34.00
C LYS A 591 -11.48 -18.98 33.25
#